data_AF-A0A447TMP2-F1
#
_entry.id   AF-A0A447TMP2-F1
#
_cell.length_a   1.000
_cell.length_b   1.000
_cell.length_c   1.000
_cell.angle_alpha   90.00
_cell.angle_beta   90.00
_cell.angle_gamma   90.00
#
_symmetry.space_group_name_H-M   'P 1'
#
loop_
_entity.id
_entity.type
_entity.pdbx_description
1 polymer ?
#
loop_
_entity_poly.entity_id
_entity_poly.type
_entity_poly.pdbx_seq_one_letter_code
_entity_poly.pdbx_strand_id
1 'polypeptide(L)'
;MINSPRVCIQVQSVYIEAQSSPDDERYVFAYTVTIRNLGRAPVQLLGRYWLITNGHGRETEVQGEGVVGVQPRIAPGEEYQYTSGAVIETPLGTMQGHYEMIDENGDAFTIDIPVFSTRRPYTHSLKIITMATYLIGDVHGCYDELIALLQQVEFTPDTDTLWLTGDFGRPRSRFAGRVTLRQITWQ
;
A
#
# COMPACT_ATOMS: atom_id res chain seq x y z
N MET A 1 32.23 13.10 16.51
CA MET A 1 31.35 13.56 15.40
C MET A 1 29.96 13.80 15.98
N ILE A 2 29.63 15.04 16.40
CA ILE A 2 28.44 15.34 17.22
C ILE A 2 27.31 16.02 16.40
N ASN A 3 27.57 16.42 15.15
CA ASN A 3 26.65 17.25 14.34
C ASN A 3 26.24 16.62 13.00
N SER A 4 26.09 15.29 12.90
CA SER A 4 25.49 14.71 11.69
C SER A 4 24.04 15.20 11.55
N PRO A 5 23.62 15.72 10.38
CA PRO A 5 22.25 16.17 10.16
C PRO A 5 21.29 15.00 10.38
N ARG A 6 20.25 15.23 11.19
CA ARG A 6 19.20 14.25 11.47
C ARG A 6 17.91 14.75 10.86
N VAL A 7 17.57 14.25 9.68
CA VAL A 7 16.33 14.60 8.98
C VAL A 7 15.43 13.37 8.94
N CYS A 8 14.15 13.53 9.27
CA CYS A 8 13.13 12.49 9.20
C CYS A 8 12.15 12.83 8.08
N ILE A 9 11.90 11.85 7.21
CA ILE A 9 10.96 11.96 6.10
C ILE A 9 9.75 11.07 6.39
N GLN A 10 8.56 11.65 6.32
CA GLN A 10 7.29 10.93 6.40
C GLN A 10 6.47 11.22 5.14
N VAL A 11 5.82 10.20 4.60
CA VAL A 11 5.02 10.33 3.39
C VAL A 11 3.65 9.68 3.59
N GLN A 12 2.62 10.36 3.13
CA GLN A 12 1.25 9.84 3.06
C GLN A 12 0.76 9.97 1.62
N SER A 13 0.25 8.88 1.04
CA SER A 13 -0.30 8.86 -0.31
C SER A 13 -1.82 8.63 -0.28
N VAL A 14 -2.53 9.26 -1.21
CA VAL A 14 -3.98 9.14 -1.38
C VAL A 14 -4.31 9.06 -2.87
N TYR A 15 -5.20 8.13 -3.23
CA TYR A 15 -5.75 8.04 -4.59
C TYR A 15 -6.83 9.08 -4.82
N ILE A 16 -6.78 9.79 -5.95
CA ILE A 16 -7.74 10.84 -6.30
C ILE A 16 -8.67 10.34 -7.40
N GLU A 17 -9.81 9.75 -7.01
CA GLU A 17 -10.78 9.15 -7.93
C GLU A 17 -11.33 10.16 -8.94
N ALA A 18 -11.70 11.37 -8.49
CA ALA A 18 -12.25 12.43 -9.35
C ALA A 18 -11.28 12.90 -10.44
N GLN A 19 -9.98 12.64 -10.29
CA GLN A 19 -8.96 12.98 -11.27
C GLN A 19 -8.43 11.74 -11.98
N SER A 20 -8.97 10.55 -11.76
CA SER A 20 -8.48 9.30 -12.36
C SER A 20 -9.47 8.78 -13.41
N SER A 21 -8.95 8.11 -14.43
CA SER A 21 -9.74 7.39 -15.44
C SER A 21 -9.14 5.99 -15.60
N PRO A 22 -9.67 4.97 -14.90
CA PRO A 22 -9.18 3.60 -15.03
C PRO A 22 -9.29 3.05 -16.46
N ASP A 23 -10.30 3.48 -17.22
CA ASP A 23 -10.51 3.06 -18.61
C ASP A 23 -9.40 3.60 -19.55
N ASP A 24 -8.77 4.72 -19.17
CA ASP A 24 -7.65 5.33 -19.89
C ASP A 24 -6.29 5.00 -19.25
N GLU A 25 -6.22 3.98 -18.39
CA GLU A 25 -5.01 3.62 -17.63
C GLU A 25 -4.40 4.83 -16.90
N ARG A 26 -5.24 5.69 -16.32
CA ARG A 26 -4.80 6.94 -15.69
C ARG A 26 -5.18 6.97 -14.22
N TYR A 27 -4.22 6.66 -13.34
CA TYR A 27 -4.40 6.67 -11.89
C TYR A 27 -3.64 7.83 -11.26
N VAL A 28 -4.37 8.78 -10.67
CA VAL A 28 -3.79 9.97 -10.04
C VAL A 28 -3.68 9.75 -8.54
N PHE A 29 -2.46 9.93 -8.03
CA PHE A 29 -2.15 9.86 -6.61
C PHE A 29 -1.64 11.22 -6.14
N ALA A 30 -2.22 11.75 -5.06
CA ALA A 30 -1.63 12.84 -4.30
C ALA A 30 -0.77 12.25 -3.20
N TYR A 31 0.38 12.87 -2.92
CA TYR A 31 1.21 12.51 -1.79
C TYR A 31 1.62 13.76 -1.02
N THR A 32 1.58 13.65 0.30
CA THR A 32 2.01 14.68 1.24
C THR A 32 3.28 14.21 1.91
N VAL A 33 4.35 15.00 1.79
CA VAL A 33 5.63 14.72 2.44
C VAL A 33 5.82 15.71 3.59
N THR A 34 6.21 15.19 4.75
CA THR A 34 6.66 15.97 5.89
C THR A 34 8.15 15.73 6.10
N ILE A 35 8.93 16.82 6.04
CA ILE A 35 10.39 16.83 6.22
C ILE A 35 10.66 17.50 7.55
N ARG A 36 11.16 16.74 8.54
CA ARG A 36 11.40 17.26 9.89
C ARG A 36 12.88 17.25 10.22
N ASN A 37 13.40 18.40 10.65
CA ASN A 37 14.77 18.53 11.10
C ASN A 37 14.86 18.18 12.60
N LEU A 38 15.38 16.99 12.89
CA LEU A 38 15.67 16.49 14.25
C LEU A 38 17.10 16.81 14.69
N GLY A 39 17.86 17.52 13.86
CA GLY A 39 19.21 17.97 14.15
C GLY A 39 19.24 19.19 15.07
N ARG A 40 20.45 19.70 15.29
CA ARG A 40 20.71 20.91 16.09
C ARG A 40 21.07 22.13 15.24
N ALA A 41 21.25 21.92 13.95
CA ALA A 41 21.63 22.92 12.96
C ALA A 41 20.58 22.97 11.83
N PRO A 42 20.37 24.13 11.20
CA PRO A 42 19.47 24.26 10.06
C PRO A 42 19.97 23.45 8.86
N VAL A 43 19.04 22.96 8.05
CA VAL A 43 19.32 22.28 6.78
C VAL A 43 18.52 22.92 5.65
N GLN A 44 18.99 22.80 4.42
CA GLN A 44 18.26 23.30 3.25
C GLN A 44 18.13 22.22 2.19
N LEU A 45 16.93 22.07 1.64
CA LEU A 45 16.65 21.18 0.51
C LEU A 45 16.96 21.91 -0.78
N LEU A 46 17.82 21.32 -1.61
CA LEU A 46 18.23 21.86 -2.92
C LEU A 46 17.55 21.15 -4.08
N GLY A 47 17.41 19.83 -3.99
CA GLY A 47 16.94 19.00 -5.09
C GLY A 47 16.24 17.73 -4.63
N ARG A 48 15.59 17.08 -5.58
CA ARG A 48 14.88 15.82 -5.38
C ARG A 48 15.12 14.89 -6.56
N TYR A 49 15.19 13.60 -6.24
CA TYR A 49 15.14 12.52 -7.20
C TYR A 49 14.02 11.56 -6.80
N TRP A 50 13.24 11.10 -7.77
CA TRP A 50 12.17 10.13 -7.60
C TRP A 50 12.33 9.00 -8.61
N LEU A 51 12.15 7.79 -8.13
CA LEU A 51 11.99 6.57 -8.91
C LEU A 51 10.57 6.04 -8.65
N ILE A 52 9.77 6.04 -9.71
CA ILE A 52 8.38 5.59 -9.70
C ILE A 52 8.30 4.28 -10.45
N THR A 53 7.86 3.21 -9.78
CA THR A 53 7.68 1.88 -10.38
C THR A 53 6.21 1.57 -10.45
N ASN A 54 5.69 1.32 -11.65
CA ASN A 54 4.28 0.94 -11.83
C ASN A 54 4.07 -0.56 -11.50
N GLY A 55 2.81 -1.02 -11.52
CA GLY A 55 2.41 -2.39 -11.19
C GLY A 55 2.91 -3.45 -12.18
N HIS A 56 3.41 -3.04 -13.35
CA HIS A 56 4.06 -3.91 -14.34
C HIS A 56 5.59 -3.94 -14.19
N GLY A 57 6.15 -3.22 -13.22
CA GLY A 57 7.59 -3.08 -13.03
C GLY A 57 8.26 -2.06 -13.95
N ARG A 58 7.48 -1.24 -14.69
CA ARG A 58 8.04 -0.14 -15.49
C ARG A 58 8.47 0.99 -14.57
N GLU A 59 9.69 1.45 -14.75
CA GLU A 59 10.28 2.52 -13.96
C GLU A 59 10.20 3.87 -14.68
N THR A 60 10.07 4.95 -13.91
CA THR A 60 10.07 6.33 -14.39
C THR A 60 10.82 7.19 -13.40
N GLU A 61 11.82 7.91 -13.89
CA GLU A 61 12.67 8.77 -13.08
C GLU A 61 12.24 10.23 -13.21
N VAL A 62 12.20 10.95 -12.10
CA VAL A 62 11.88 12.37 -12.05
C VAL A 62 12.87 13.08 -11.14
N GLN A 63 13.65 13.99 -11.70
CA GLN A 63 14.60 14.82 -10.96
C GLN A 63 14.28 16.29 -11.14
N GLY A 64 14.59 17.11 -10.13
CA GLY A 64 14.49 18.55 -10.26
C GLY A 64 14.89 19.32 -9.00
N GLU A 65 14.99 20.64 -9.14
CA GLU A 65 15.34 21.54 -8.05
C GLU A 65 14.18 21.78 -7.09
N GLY A 66 14.50 21.79 -5.80
CA GLY A 66 13.58 22.10 -4.72
C GLY A 66 12.43 21.10 -4.60
N VAL A 67 11.35 21.55 -3.99
CA VAL A 67 10.03 20.89 -3.92
C VAL A 67 8.97 21.95 -4.16
N VAL A 68 7.95 21.65 -4.97
CA VAL A 68 6.85 22.58 -5.30
C VAL A 68 7.31 24.01 -5.70
N GLY A 69 8.47 24.11 -6.36
CA GLY A 69 9.04 25.37 -6.84
C GLY A 69 9.87 26.15 -5.81
N VAL A 70 10.13 25.60 -4.63
CA VAL A 70 10.93 26.25 -3.57
C VAL A 70 12.02 25.34 -3.00
N GLN A 71 13.06 25.95 -2.42
CA GLN A 71 14.15 25.26 -1.72
C GLN A 71 14.06 25.59 -0.22
N PRO A 72 13.26 24.85 0.56
CA PRO A 72 12.99 25.20 1.95
C PRO A 72 14.23 25.05 2.83
N ARG A 73 14.47 26.05 3.68
CA ARG A 73 15.42 25.99 4.79
C ARG A 73 14.65 25.67 6.07
N ILE A 74 15.02 24.57 6.72
CA ILE A 74 14.28 23.99 7.85
C ILE A 74 15.13 24.15 9.11
N ALA A 75 14.67 24.97 10.07
CA ALA A 75 15.40 25.19 11.30
C ALA A 75 15.37 23.95 12.22
N PRO A 76 16.27 23.86 13.21
CA PRO A 76 16.26 22.77 14.18
C PRO A 76 14.91 22.63 14.89
N GLY A 77 14.34 21.42 14.88
CA GLY A 77 13.05 21.13 15.50
C GLY A 77 11.82 21.49 14.65
N GLU A 78 12.01 22.19 13.52
CA GLU A 78 10.92 22.54 12.61
C GLU A 78 10.67 21.45 11.56
N GLU A 79 9.54 21.57 10.89
CA GLU A 79 9.15 20.73 9.77
C GLU A 79 8.64 21.56 8.59
N TYR A 80 8.83 21.02 7.40
CA TYR A 80 8.28 21.53 6.16
C TYR A 80 7.39 20.47 5.53
N GLN A 81 6.15 20.84 5.23
CA GLN A 81 5.17 19.94 4.64
C GLN A 81 4.72 20.46 3.28
N TYR A 82 4.63 19.58 2.29
CA TYR A 82 4.08 19.91 0.99
C TYR A 82 3.29 18.74 0.39
N THR A 83 2.35 19.05 -0.51
CA THR A 83 1.56 18.08 -1.26
C THR A 83 1.84 18.21 -2.74
N SER A 84 2.02 17.08 -3.42
CA SER A 84 2.21 16.99 -4.86
C SER A 84 1.45 15.78 -5.43
N GLY A 85 1.49 15.60 -6.75
CA GLY A 85 0.80 14.52 -7.44
C GLY A 85 1.70 13.72 -8.36
N ALA A 86 1.33 12.46 -8.59
CA ALA A 86 1.91 11.59 -9.61
C ALA A 86 0.79 10.89 -10.38
N VAL A 87 0.99 10.71 -11.69
CA VAL A 87 0.12 9.91 -12.55
C VAL A 87 0.84 8.60 -12.83
N ILE A 88 0.15 7.49 -12.58
CA ILE A 88 0.67 6.13 -12.79
C ILE A 88 -0.32 5.38 -13.67
N GLU A 89 0.20 4.52 -14.54
CA GLU A 89 -0.61 3.76 -15.51
C GLU A 89 -1.39 2.60 -14.87
N THR A 90 -1.06 2.26 -13.63
CA THR A 90 -1.57 1.08 -12.93
C THR A 90 -2.24 1.45 -11.60
N PRO A 91 -3.20 0.65 -11.11
CA PRO A 91 -3.88 0.90 -9.83
C PRO A 91 -2.99 0.70 -8.61
N LEU A 92 -1.80 0.11 -8.80
CA LEU A 92 -0.76 -0.09 -7.81
C LEU A 92 0.58 0.39 -8.36
N GLY A 93 1.39 1.05 -7.54
CA GLY A 93 2.80 1.32 -7.80
C GLY A 93 3.57 1.55 -6.51
N THR A 94 4.87 1.82 -6.67
CA THR A 94 5.76 2.25 -5.59
C THR A 94 6.49 3.52 -5.99
N MET A 95 6.73 4.39 -5.02
CA MET A 95 7.57 5.57 -5.19
C MET A 95 8.67 5.54 -4.14
N GLN A 96 9.88 5.88 -4.57
CA GLN A 96 11.06 5.99 -3.72
C GLN A 96 11.98 7.07 -4.28
N GLY A 97 13.00 7.47 -3.53
CA GLY A 97 13.88 8.53 -3.99
C GLY A 97 14.78 9.06 -2.88
N HIS A 98 15.34 10.23 -3.12
CA HIS A 98 16.12 10.95 -2.12
C HIS A 98 16.04 12.46 -2.36
N TYR A 99 16.30 13.23 -1.30
CA TYR A 99 16.56 14.67 -1.41
C TYR A 99 18.05 14.94 -1.36
N GLU A 100 18.45 15.94 -2.13
CA GLU A 100 19.76 16.57 -2.04
C GLU A 100 19.65 17.78 -1.12
N MET A 101 20.48 17.80 -0.08
CA MET A 101 20.43 18.77 1.01
C MET A 101 21.81 19.37 1.25
N ILE A 102 21.83 20.53 1.89
CA ILE A 102 23.04 21.10 2.49
C ILE A 102 22.81 21.38 3.98
N ASP A 103 23.87 21.27 4.77
CA ASP A 103 23.87 21.62 6.19
C ASP A 103 24.18 23.11 6.43
N GLU A 104 24.41 23.50 7.69
CA GLU A 104 24.73 24.88 8.05
C GLU A 104 26.08 25.39 7.52
N ASN A 105 27.01 24.48 7.22
CA ASN A 105 28.33 24.80 6.67
C ASN A 105 28.33 24.82 5.13
N GLY A 106 27.23 24.39 4.51
CA GLY A 106 27.10 24.21 3.06
C GLY A 106 27.59 22.84 2.58
N ASP A 107 27.88 21.91 3.49
CA ASP A 107 28.28 20.55 3.13
C ASP A 107 27.06 19.78 2.61
N ALA A 108 27.21 19.18 1.43
CA ALA A 108 26.14 18.43 0.77
C ALA A 108 25.93 17.05 1.41
N PHE A 109 24.67 16.66 1.56
CA PHE A 109 24.28 15.33 1.98
C PHE A 109 22.97 14.89 1.32
N THR A 110 22.71 13.59 1.30
CA THR A 110 21.46 13.02 0.80
C THR A 110 20.62 12.44 1.94
N ILE A 111 19.30 12.47 1.76
CA ILE A 111 18.37 11.79 2.66
C ILE A 111 17.37 10.98 1.85
N ASP A 112 17.27 9.69 2.15
CA ASP A 112 16.36 8.80 1.46
C ASP A 112 14.90 9.11 1.79
N ILE A 113 14.07 9.04 0.76
CA ILE A 113 12.63 9.03 0.89
C ILE A 113 12.21 7.56 1.00
N PRO A 114 11.54 7.16 2.10
CA PRO A 114 11.17 5.76 2.29
C PRO A 114 10.23 5.31 1.17
N VAL A 115 10.38 4.05 0.75
CA VAL A 115 9.49 3.45 -0.24
C VAL A 115 8.05 3.48 0.28
N PHE A 116 7.14 4.05 -0.49
CA PHE A 116 5.72 4.01 -0.18
C PHE A 116 4.90 3.50 -1.36
N SER A 117 3.80 2.83 -1.04
CA SER A 117 2.88 2.32 -2.05
C SER A 117 1.87 3.38 -2.47
N THR A 118 1.57 3.42 -3.76
CA THR A 118 0.45 4.15 -4.35
C THR A 118 -0.58 3.12 -4.75
N ARG A 119 -1.63 2.97 -3.95
CA ARG A 119 -2.66 1.95 -4.17
C ARG A 119 -4.02 2.62 -4.20
N ARG A 120 -4.79 2.37 -5.27
CA ARG A 120 -6.21 2.67 -5.26
C ARG A 120 -6.84 1.86 -4.12
N PRO A 121 -7.51 2.49 -3.15
CA PRO A 121 -8.18 1.72 -2.10
C PRO A 121 -9.15 0.76 -2.78
N TYR A 122 -9.04 -0.53 -2.44
CA TYR A 122 -10.07 -1.49 -2.80
C TYR A 122 -11.33 -1.03 -2.08
N THR A 123 -12.16 -0.28 -2.79
CA THR A 123 -13.55 -0.16 -2.37
C THR A 123 -14.07 -1.57 -2.59
N HIS A 124 -14.33 -2.30 -1.50
CA HIS A 124 -15.42 -3.26 -1.53
C HIS A 124 -16.67 -2.41 -1.81
N SER A 125 -16.83 -2.05 -3.08
CA SER A 125 -18.12 -1.67 -3.59
C SER A 125 -18.93 -2.92 -3.30
N LEU A 126 -19.98 -2.81 -2.48
CA LEU A 126 -21.09 -3.76 -2.48
C LEU A 126 -21.66 -3.75 -3.91
N LYS A 127 -20.91 -4.30 -4.87
CA LYS A 127 -21.36 -4.74 -6.16
C LYS A 127 -21.86 -6.15 -5.90
N ILE A 128 -23.18 -6.25 -5.90
CA ILE A 128 -23.98 -7.48 -6.01
C ILE A 128 -23.12 -8.70 -6.27
N ILE A 129 -23.07 -9.57 -5.27
CA ILE A 129 -22.31 -10.81 -5.20
C ILE A 129 -22.60 -11.65 -6.46
N THR A 130 -21.69 -11.62 -7.44
CA THR A 130 -21.55 -12.71 -8.40
C THR A 130 -20.95 -13.91 -7.65
N MET A 131 -21.58 -15.08 -7.81
CA MET A 131 -21.26 -16.32 -7.09
C MET A 131 -19.76 -16.49 -6.78
N ALA A 132 -19.42 -16.56 -5.50
CA ALA A 132 -18.05 -16.81 -5.07
C ALA A 132 -17.84 -18.32 -4.82
N THR A 133 -16.75 -18.88 -5.33
CA THR A 133 -16.35 -20.26 -5.05
C THR A 133 -15.17 -20.27 -4.08
N TYR A 134 -15.39 -20.78 -2.87
CA TYR A 134 -14.40 -20.90 -1.81
C TYR A 134 -13.84 -22.32 -1.80
N LEU A 135 -12.51 -22.46 -1.78
CA LEU A 135 -11.82 -23.74 -1.60
C LEU A 135 -11.11 -23.70 -0.25
N ILE A 136 -11.47 -24.60 0.66
CA ILE A 136 -10.92 -24.66 2.01
C ILE A 136 -10.27 -26.03 2.23
N GLY A 137 -8.99 -26.02 2.58
CA GLY A 137 -8.24 -27.23 2.94
C GLY A 137 -8.44 -27.63 4.41
N ASP A 138 -8.33 -28.94 4.69
CA ASP A 138 -8.20 -29.58 6.02
C ASP A 138 -8.77 -28.79 7.21
N VAL A 139 -10.08 -28.94 7.45
CA VAL A 139 -10.80 -28.36 8.60
C VAL A 139 -10.78 -29.35 9.77
N HIS A 140 -9.60 -29.59 10.33
CA HIS A 140 -9.46 -30.49 11.48
C HIS A 140 -9.78 -29.75 12.79
N GLY A 141 -11.00 -29.93 13.31
CA GLY A 141 -11.40 -29.40 14.62
C GLY A 141 -11.65 -27.89 14.68
N CYS A 142 -11.34 -27.14 13.61
CA CYS A 142 -11.49 -25.69 13.53
C CYS A 142 -12.85 -25.25 12.95
N TYR A 143 -13.95 -25.88 13.39
CA TYR A 143 -15.29 -25.56 12.85
C TYR A 143 -15.72 -24.14 13.21
N ASP A 144 -15.49 -23.72 14.45
CA ASP A 144 -15.91 -22.39 14.92
C ASP A 144 -15.15 -21.27 14.20
N GLU A 145 -13.86 -21.48 13.94
CA GLU A 145 -13.01 -20.58 13.15
C GLU A 145 -13.46 -20.52 11.69
N LEU A 146 -13.84 -21.67 11.11
CA LEU A 146 -14.40 -21.70 9.76
C LEU A 146 -15.71 -20.90 9.69
N ILE A 147 -16.62 -21.10 10.65
CA ILE A 147 -17.88 -20.36 10.69
C ILE A 147 -17.65 -18.86 10.89
N ALA A 148 -16.72 -18.48 11.76
CA ALA A 148 -16.36 -17.07 11.96
C ALA A 148 -15.79 -16.44 10.67
N LEU A 149 -14.95 -17.17 9.93
CA LEU A 149 -14.44 -16.72 8.64
C LEU A 149 -15.54 -16.59 7.59
N LEU A 150 -16.45 -17.58 7.49
CA LEU A 150 -17.59 -17.53 6.56
C LEU A 150 -18.52 -16.34 6.87
N GLN A 151 -18.69 -15.99 8.14
CA GLN A 151 -19.45 -14.79 8.56
C GLN A 151 -18.74 -13.49 8.17
N GLN A 152 -17.41 -13.42 8.34
CA GLN A 152 -16.62 -12.24 7.94
C GLN A 152 -16.67 -11.96 6.45
N VAL A 153 -16.82 -13.01 5.63
CA VAL A 153 -16.90 -12.89 4.16
C VAL A 153 -18.34 -12.86 3.64
N GLU A 154 -19.34 -12.75 4.52
CA GLU A 154 -20.77 -12.71 4.18
C GLU A 154 -21.22 -13.89 3.30
N PHE A 155 -20.66 -15.09 3.53
CA PHE A 155 -20.96 -16.28 2.73
C PHE A 155 -22.46 -16.60 2.72
N THR A 156 -23.04 -16.67 1.53
CA THR A 156 -24.46 -16.97 1.34
C THR A 156 -24.61 -18.33 0.65
N PRO A 157 -25.15 -19.37 1.32
CA PRO A 157 -25.24 -20.72 0.76
C PRO A 157 -26.06 -20.83 -0.54
N ASP A 158 -26.95 -19.88 -0.79
CA ASP A 158 -27.81 -19.83 -1.97
C ASP A 158 -27.08 -19.29 -3.22
N THR A 159 -26.07 -18.45 -3.02
CA THR A 159 -25.30 -17.79 -4.10
C THR A 159 -23.85 -18.21 -4.15
N ASP A 160 -23.29 -18.76 -3.08
CA ASP A 160 -21.89 -19.11 -2.99
C ASP A 160 -21.67 -20.62 -2.97
N THR A 161 -20.46 -21.02 -3.33
CA THR A 161 -20.08 -22.44 -3.38
C THR A 161 -18.87 -22.66 -2.49
N LEU A 162 -19.00 -23.58 -1.53
CA LEU A 162 -17.90 -23.99 -0.67
C LEU A 162 -17.43 -25.42 -1.04
N TRP A 163 -16.14 -25.55 -1.33
CA TRP A 163 -15.44 -26.82 -1.53
C TRP A 163 -14.52 -27.06 -0.34
N LEU A 164 -14.65 -28.23 0.27
CA LEU A 164 -13.73 -28.69 1.30
C LEU A 164 -12.82 -29.75 0.70
N THR A 165 -11.52 -29.59 0.84
CA THR A 165 -10.51 -30.56 0.42
C THR A 165 -9.78 -31.04 1.67
N GLY A 166 -10.18 -32.20 2.21
CA GLY A 166 -9.54 -32.75 3.41
C GLY A 166 -10.08 -34.13 3.82
N ASP A 167 -9.35 -34.81 4.69
CA ASP A 167 -9.68 -36.16 5.16
C ASP A 167 -10.72 -36.12 6.29
N PHE A 168 -12.01 -36.22 5.94
CA PHE A 168 -13.06 -36.48 6.92
C PHE A 168 -13.01 -37.93 7.41
N GLY A 169 -12.21 -38.20 8.46
CA GLY A 169 -12.50 -39.19 9.50
C GLY A 169 -12.79 -40.65 9.12
N ARG A 170 -12.45 -41.15 7.92
CA ARG A 170 -12.38 -42.60 7.63
C ARG A 170 -11.16 -42.93 6.75
N PRO A 171 -10.53 -44.11 6.93
CA PRO A 171 -9.36 -44.45 6.16
C PRO A 171 -9.75 -44.68 4.69
N ARG A 172 -9.23 -43.82 3.81
CA ARG A 172 -9.21 -43.90 2.33
C ARG A 172 -10.42 -43.38 1.54
N SER A 173 -10.82 -42.13 1.74
CA SER A 173 -11.46 -41.38 0.65
C SER A 173 -11.12 -39.90 0.70
N ARG A 174 -10.26 -39.44 -0.23
CA ARG A 174 -10.15 -38.01 -0.54
C ARG A 174 -11.50 -37.54 -1.07
N PHE A 175 -12.15 -36.62 -0.37
CA PHE A 175 -13.38 -35.98 -0.84
C PHE A 175 -13.02 -34.65 -1.49
N ALA A 176 -13.38 -34.49 -2.76
CA ALA A 176 -13.42 -33.21 -3.45
C ALA A 176 -14.85 -33.04 -3.94
N GLY A 177 -15.68 -32.37 -3.16
CA GLY A 177 -17.11 -32.23 -3.43
C GLY A 177 -17.63 -30.88 -2.96
N ARG A 178 -18.67 -30.39 -3.63
CA ARG A 178 -19.45 -29.24 -3.16
C ARG A 178 -20.14 -29.63 -1.86
N VAL A 179 -19.89 -28.91 -0.78
CA VAL A 179 -20.48 -29.17 0.52
C VAL A 179 -21.45 -28.04 0.85
N THR A 180 -22.68 -28.40 1.21
CA THR A 180 -23.62 -27.44 1.82
C THR A 180 -23.44 -27.46 3.33
N LEU A 181 -23.57 -26.32 4.02
CA LEU A 181 -23.36 -26.22 5.48
C LEU A 181 -24.17 -27.25 6.29
N ARG A 182 -25.33 -27.70 5.78
CA ARG A 182 -26.14 -28.76 6.40
C ARG A 182 -25.48 -30.14 6.43
N GLN A 183 -24.46 -30.39 5.61
CA GLN A 183 -23.73 -31.66 5.55
C GLN A 183 -22.54 -31.71 6.52
N ILE A 184 -22.17 -30.58 7.13
CA ILE A 184 -21.10 -30.48 8.13
C ILE A 184 -21.74 -30.59 9.51
N THR A 185 -22.30 -31.76 9.84
CA THR A 185 -22.71 -32.10 11.21
C THR A 185 -21.80 -33.21 11.72
N TRP A 186 -21.00 -32.89 12.73
CA TRP A 186 -20.26 -33.88 13.50
C TRP A 186 -21.24 -34.68 14.37
N GLN A 187 -21.23 -36.02 14.27
CA GLN A 187 -21.70 -36.88 15.36
C GLN A 187 -20.55 -37.11 16.34
#